data_AF-A0A327R872-F1
#
_entry.id   AF-A0A327R872-F1
#
_cell.length_a   1.000
_cell.length_b   1.000
_cell.length_c   1.000
_cell.angle_alpha   90.00
_cell.angle_beta   90.00
_cell.angle_gamma   90.00
#
_symmetry.space_group_name_H-M   'P 1'
#
loop_
_entity.id
_entity.type
_entity.pdbx_description
1 polymer ?
#
loop_
_entity_poly.entity_id
_entity_poly.type
_entity_poly.pdbx_seq_one_letter_code
_entity_poly.pdbx_strand_id
1 'polypeptide(L)'
;MSAKVHIKAYGKNSDEVYSTTIHEIAHASHWVNNVFVYDDIVQDAFLGHSAAIRNNNRRLLESWATTVEIAFALERYTNVFNVAGYEYLYGNFQNLMIQDQNHYTSGGWDMIDDINQRTDPDFGNGDLDFPADNVSGYSITQLENALFTANSWWKWRDNIINMYDNPTEGNLFELFANWPDN
;
A
#
# COMPACT_ATOMS: atom_id res chain seq x y z
N MET A 1 14.69 26.60 5.55
CA MET A 1 13.82 26.59 6.75
C MET A 1 14.26 25.43 7.64
N SER A 2 14.45 25.65 8.94
CA SER A 2 14.76 24.56 9.89
C SER A 2 13.47 23.81 10.24
N ALA A 3 13.51 22.48 10.25
CA ALA A 3 12.38 21.68 10.73
C ALA A 3 12.12 22.01 12.21
N LYS A 4 10.85 22.21 12.58
CA LYS A 4 10.45 22.50 13.97
C LYS A 4 10.20 21.24 14.80
N VAL A 5 10.10 20.09 14.14
CA VAL A 5 9.90 18.78 14.77
C VAL A 5 10.96 17.83 14.20
N HIS A 6 11.62 17.08 15.08
CA HIS A 6 12.61 16.07 14.72
C HIS A 6 12.20 14.72 15.30
N ILE A 7 12.06 13.72 14.44
CA ILE A 7 11.79 12.33 14.83
C ILE A 7 13.04 11.53 14.51
N LYS A 8 13.58 10.85 15.51
CA LYS A 8 14.87 10.14 15.44
C LYS A 8 14.82 8.90 16.33
N ALA A 9 15.42 7.81 15.89
CA ALA A 9 15.66 6.62 16.69
C ALA A 9 17.13 6.21 16.57
N TYR A 10 17.81 6.00 17.69
CA TYR A 10 19.22 5.62 17.68
C TYR A 10 19.40 4.21 17.14
N GLY A 11 20.36 4.01 16.23
CA GLY A 11 20.65 2.72 15.61
C GLY A 11 19.71 2.31 14.48
N LYS A 12 18.76 3.17 14.06
CA LYS A 12 17.93 2.95 12.87
C LYS A 12 18.30 3.92 11.75
N ASN A 13 18.11 3.49 10.52
CA ASN A 13 18.28 4.35 9.36
C ASN A 13 17.19 5.44 9.34
N SER A 14 17.53 6.62 8.82
CA SER A 14 16.63 7.77 8.88
C SER A 14 15.38 7.60 8.01
N ASP A 15 15.51 6.88 6.91
CA ASP A 15 14.43 6.51 5.99
C ASP A 15 13.45 5.54 6.64
N GLU A 16 13.93 4.54 7.38
CA GLU A 16 13.08 3.64 8.15
C GLU A 16 12.27 4.40 9.21
N VAL A 17 12.92 5.28 9.97
CA VAL A 17 12.25 6.10 11.00
C VAL A 17 11.22 7.04 10.37
N TYR A 18 11.59 7.68 9.26
CA TYR A 18 10.69 8.56 8.51
C TYR A 18 9.48 7.79 7.99
N SER A 19 9.70 6.69 7.29
CA SER A 19 8.65 5.94 6.61
C SER A 19 7.71 5.25 7.60
N THR A 20 8.24 4.68 8.69
CA THR A 20 7.40 4.17 9.81
C THR A 20 6.53 5.30 10.39
N THR A 21 7.08 6.51 10.54
CA THR A 21 6.28 7.64 11.02
C THR A 21 5.17 7.99 10.02
N ILE A 22 5.48 7.98 8.73
CA ILE A 22 4.49 8.25 7.68
C ILE A 22 3.40 7.17 7.65
N HIS A 23 3.76 5.90 7.85
CA HIS A 23 2.82 4.77 7.96
C HIS A 23 1.77 5.03 9.06
N GLU A 24 2.22 5.37 10.26
CA GLU A 24 1.32 5.69 11.38
C GLU A 24 0.49 6.97 11.13
N ILE A 25 1.07 7.96 10.44
CA ILE A 25 0.33 9.16 10.02
C ILE A 25 -0.73 8.80 8.96
N ALA A 26 -0.47 7.84 8.07
CA ALA A 26 -1.43 7.38 7.07
C ALA A 26 -2.65 6.72 7.74
N HIS A 27 -2.42 5.89 8.78
CA HIS A 27 -3.50 5.39 9.63
C HIS A 27 -4.30 6.52 10.30
N ALA A 28 -3.62 7.49 10.91
CA ALA A 28 -4.28 8.63 11.54
C ALA A 28 -5.08 9.47 10.52
N SER A 29 -4.55 9.66 9.31
CA SER A 29 -5.23 10.36 8.21
C SER A 29 -6.47 9.60 7.76
N HIS A 30 -6.37 8.28 7.59
CA HIS A 30 -7.49 7.42 7.23
C HIS A 30 -8.61 7.49 8.30
N TRP A 31 -8.25 7.51 9.58
CA TRP A 31 -9.22 7.74 10.66
C TRP A 31 -9.90 9.10 10.57
N VAL A 32 -9.15 10.18 10.34
CA VAL A 32 -9.72 11.54 10.19
C VAL A 32 -10.64 11.62 8.96
N ASN A 33 -10.30 10.93 7.87
CA ASN A 33 -11.08 10.92 6.64
C ASN A 33 -12.48 10.35 6.86
N ASN A 34 -12.62 9.23 7.59
CA ASN A 34 -13.92 8.69 7.98
C ASN A 34 -13.83 7.83 9.25
N VAL A 35 -14.08 8.45 10.41
CA VAL A 35 -13.97 7.81 11.73
C VAL A 35 -14.83 6.56 11.85
N PHE A 36 -16.08 6.59 11.35
CA PHE A 36 -17.00 5.46 11.51
C PHE A 36 -16.57 4.24 10.71
N VAL A 37 -16.14 4.45 9.46
CA VAL A 37 -15.65 3.36 8.61
C VAL A 37 -14.31 2.85 9.15
N TYR A 38 -13.41 3.73 9.58
CA TYR A 38 -12.13 3.32 10.15
C TYR A 38 -12.29 2.46 11.41
N ASP A 39 -13.14 2.88 12.34
CA ASP A 39 -13.41 2.13 13.58
C ASP A 39 -14.00 0.75 13.28
N ASP A 40 -14.88 0.64 12.27
CA ASP A 40 -15.44 -0.63 11.77
C ASP A 40 -14.33 -1.55 11.21
N ILE A 41 -13.46 -1.02 10.35
CA ILE A 41 -12.32 -1.77 9.79
C ILE A 41 -11.41 -2.27 10.90
N VAL A 42 -11.04 -1.41 11.87
CA VAL A 42 -10.18 -1.80 13.00
C VAL A 42 -10.85 -2.86 13.87
N GLN A 43 -12.13 -2.69 14.17
CA GLN A 43 -12.88 -3.69 14.91
C GLN A 43 -12.86 -5.05 14.19
N ASP A 44 -13.16 -5.08 12.90
CA ASP A 44 -13.19 -6.31 12.11
C ASP A 44 -11.80 -6.92 11.91
N ALA A 45 -10.76 -6.09 11.76
CA ALA A 45 -9.37 -6.49 11.65
C ALA A 45 -8.86 -7.30 12.86
N PHE A 46 -9.28 -6.94 14.07
CA PHE A 46 -8.75 -7.53 15.32
C PHE A 46 -9.76 -8.38 16.09
N LEU A 47 -11.04 -8.09 15.98
CA LEU A 47 -12.13 -8.76 16.71
C LEU A 47 -13.10 -9.52 15.78
N GLY A 48 -12.88 -9.48 14.47
CA GLY A 48 -13.70 -10.18 13.49
C GLY A 48 -13.80 -11.69 13.75
N HIS A 49 -14.99 -12.25 13.54
CA HIS A 49 -15.34 -13.62 13.94
C HIS A 49 -14.70 -14.72 13.08
N SER A 50 -14.02 -14.38 11.99
CA SER A 50 -13.32 -15.33 11.11
C SER A 50 -11.95 -14.81 10.73
N ALA A 51 -11.02 -15.71 10.39
CA ALA A 51 -9.71 -15.32 9.85
C ALA A 51 -9.86 -14.50 8.56
N ALA A 52 -10.84 -14.85 7.73
CA ALA A 52 -11.13 -14.13 6.49
C ALA A 52 -11.46 -12.66 6.71
N ILE A 53 -12.37 -12.34 7.63
CA ILE A 53 -12.74 -10.95 7.95
C ILE A 53 -11.53 -10.19 8.51
N ARG A 54 -10.77 -10.82 9.41
CA ARG A 54 -9.59 -10.19 10.00
C ARG A 54 -8.51 -9.91 8.97
N ASN A 55 -8.17 -10.90 8.13
CA ASN A 55 -7.16 -10.77 7.08
C ASN A 55 -7.55 -9.69 6.07
N ASN A 56 -8.81 -9.69 5.65
CA ASN A 56 -9.31 -8.73 4.68
C ASN A 56 -9.19 -7.28 5.17
N ASN A 57 -9.65 -7.01 6.39
CA ASN A 57 -9.64 -5.67 6.96
C ASN A 57 -8.23 -5.22 7.34
N ARG A 58 -7.41 -6.12 7.89
CA ARG A 58 -5.99 -5.82 8.14
C ARG A 58 -5.25 -5.49 6.85
N ARG A 59 -5.50 -6.25 5.77
CA ARG A 59 -4.88 -5.97 4.47
C ARG A 59 -5.21 -4.57 3.97
N LEU A 60 -6.48 -4.15 4.06
CA LEU A 60 -6.85 -2.78 3.72
C LEU A 60 -6.08 -1.74 4.54
N LEU A 61 -6.05 -1.89 5.87
CA LEU A 61 -5.39 -0.93 6.77
C LEU A 61 -3.90 -0.80 6.45
N GLU A 62 -3.20 -1.93 6.46
CA GLU A 62 -1.74 -1.98 6.39
C GLU A 62 -1.25 -1.69 4.97
N SER A 63 -1.91 -2.21 3.93
CA SER A 63 -1.50 -1.99 2.54
C SER A 63 -1.68 -0.53 2.12
N TRP A 64 -2.74 0.14 2.57
CA TRP A 64 -2.88 1.58 2.32
C TRP A 64 -1.73 2.36 2.97
N ALA A 65 -1.47 2.11 4.25
CA ALA A 65 -0.40 2.80 4.96
C ALA A 65 0.98 2.53 4.33
N THR A 66 1.23 1.30 3.86
CA THR A 66 2.42 0.95 3.07
C THR A 66 2.50 1.69 1.74
N THR A 67 1.39 1.86 1.04
CA THR A 67 1.36 2.65 -0.21
C THR A 67 1.80 4.09 0.03
N VAL A 68 1.28 4.71 1.11
CA VAL A 68 1.66 6.06 1.50
C VAL A 68 3.12 6.13 1.94
N GLU A 69 3.60 5.12 2.67
CA GLU A 69 4.98 5.05 3.14
C GLU A 69 5.98 5.01 1.97
N ILE A 70 5.72 4.18 0.95
CA ILE A 70 6.55 4.06 -0.25
C ILE A 70 6.56 5.39 -1.00
N ALA A 71 5.38 5.95 -1.28
CA ALA A 71 5.24 7.17 -2.06
C ALA A 71 5.96 8.37 -1.41
N PHE A 72 5.82 8.54 -0.09
CA PHE A 72 6.47 9.64 0.62
C PHE A 72 7.97 9.41 0.83
N ALA A 73 8.41 8.15 1.02
CA ALA A 73 9.83 7.83 1.07
C ALA A 73 10.51 8.18 -0.26
N LEU A 74 9.94 7.77 -1.38
CA LEU A 74 10.44 8.10 -2.72
C LEU A 74 10.44 9.61 -2.97
N GLU A 75 9.33 10.30 -2.67
CA GLU A 75 9.27 11.76 -2.81
C GLU A 75 10.38 12.45 -2.00
N ARG A 76 10.57 12.05 -0.73
CA ARG A 76 11.57 12.67 0.13
C ARG A 76 13.00 12.38 -0.32
N TYR A 77 13.34 11.12 -0.54
CA TYR A 77 14.73 10.72 -0.74
C TYR A 77 15.15 10.90 -2.20
N THR A 78 14.27 10.59 -3.15
CA THR A 78 14.56 10.77 -4.57
C THR A 78 14.37 12.23 -4.98
N ASN A 79 13.22 12.87 -4.71
CA ASN A 79 12.94 14.19 -5.29
C ASN A 79 13.44 15.34 -4.42
N VAL A 80 13.23 15.29 -3.10
CA VAL A 80 13.65 16.39 -2.20
C VAL A 80 15.14 16.33 -1.88
N PHE A 81 15.70 15.14 -1.65
CA PHE A 81 17.12 14.96 -1.31
C PHE A 81 18.00 14.57 -2.50
N ASN A 82 17.41 14.27 -3.66
CA ASN A 82 18.15 13.95 -4.88
C ASN A 82 19.12 12.76 -4.71
N VAL A 83 18.69 11.73 -3.98
CA VAL A 83 19.43 10.48 -3.81
C VAL A 83 19.15 9.59 -5.02
N ALA A 84 20.09 9.56 -5.97
CA ALA A 84 19.95 8.78 -7.18
C ALA A 84 19.90 7.26 -6.88
N GLY A 85 18.95 6.56 -7.51
CA GLY A 85 18.77 5.11 -7.33
C GLY A 85 18.26 4.72 -5.94
N TYR A 86 17.64 5.65 -5.21
CA TYR A 86 16.98 5.31 -3.95
C TYR A 86 15.76 4.45 -4.23
N GLU A 87 15.72 3.32 -3.55
CA GLU A 87 14.56 2.45 -3.44
C GLU A 87 14.20 2.35 -1.96
N TYR A 88 12.90 2.35 -1.68
CA TYR A 88 12.42 1.95 -0.37
C TYR A 88 12.56 0.43 -0.20
N LEU A 89 12.35 -0.05 1.04
CA LEU A 89 12.50 -1.45 1.44
C LEU A 89 12.03 -2.45 0.37
N TYR A 90 12.82 -3.49 0.16
CA TYR A 90 12.54 -4.56 -0.81
C TYR A 90 12.23 -4.05 -2.22
N GLY A 91 12.95 -3.02 -2.70
CA GLY A 91 12.72 -2.46 -4.03
C GLY A 91 11.32 -1.84 -4.16
N ASN A 92 10.93 -0.99 -3.22
CA ASN A 92 9.56 -0.45 -3.14
C ASN A 92 8.49 -1.54 -2.99
N PHE A 93 8.83 -2.62 -2.28
CA PHE A 93 8.03 -3.84 -2.13
C PHE A 93 7.92 -4.72 -3.38
N GLN A 94 8.54 -4.34 -4.51
CA GLN A 94 8.58 -5.13 -5.73
C GLN A 94 9.43 -6.42 -5.61
N ASN A 95 10.18 -6.63 -4.51
CA ASN A 95 10.86 -7.89 -4.22
C ASN A 95 10.10 -8.83 -3.26
N LEU A 96 8.84 -8.54 -2.90
CA LEU A 96 8.07 -9.37 -1.97
C LEU A 96 7.21 -10.43 -2.67
N MET A 97 7.34 -11.69 -2.26
CA MET A 97 6.43 -12.73 -2.74
C MET A 97 5.05 -12.57 -2.09
N ILE A 98 4.03 -13.13 -2.74
CA ILE A 98 2.64 -13.15 -2.26
C ILE A 98 2.54 -13.71 -0.83
N GLN A 99 3.34 -14.73 -0.52
CA GLN A 99 3.33 -15.42 0.78
C GLN A 99 4.12 -14.69 1.87
N ASP A 100 5.01 -13.75 1.51
CA ASP A 100 5.84 -13.05 2.49
C ASP A 100 5.02 -12.06 3.32
N GLN A 101 4.04 -11.40 2.70
CA GLN A 101 3.19 -10.40 3.34
C GLN A 101 1.74 -10.48 2.85
N ASN A 102 0.83 -10.92 3.72
CA ASN A 102 -0.59 -10.97 3.41
C ASN A 102 -1.36 -9.68 3.81
N HIS A 103 -0.73 -8.80 4.59
CA HIS A 103 -1.35 -7.58 5.10
C HIS A 103 -0.65 -6.31 4.60
N TYR A 104 0.68 -6.31 4.58
CA TYR A 104 1.53 -5.23 4.07
C TYR A 104 1.88 -5.51 2.59
N THR A 105 0.92 -5.32 1.70
CA THR A 105 1.06 -5.73 0.29
C THR A 105 1.63 -4.60 -0.56
N SER A 106 2.23 -4.96 -1.70
CA SER A 106 2.62 -4.01 -2.77
C SER A 106 1.41 -3.46 -3.52
N GLY A 107 0.23 -4.07 -3.40
CA GLY A 107 -0.91 -3.86 -4.29
C GLY A 107 -1.38 -2.41 -4.45
N GLY A 108 -1.17 -1.51 -3.47
CA GLY A 108 -1.47 -0.09 -3.67
C GLY A 108 -0.38 0.69 -4.41
N TRP A 109 0.88 0.28 -4.30
CA TRP A 109 1.99 0.81 -5.08
C TRP A 109 1.98 0.28 -6.52
N ASP A 110 1.67 -1.00 -6.70
CA ASP A 110 1.40 -1.68 -7.98
C ASP A 110 0.36 -0.90 -8.84
N MET A 111 -0.68 -0.36 -8.20
CA MET A 111 -1.66 0.48 -8.91
C MET A 111 -1.10 1.83 -9.41
N ILE A 112 0.03 2.29 -8.89
CA ILE A 112 0.65 3.58 -9.19
C ILE A 112 1.77 3.43 -10.22
N ASP A 113 2.68 2.48 -10.03
CA ASP A 113 3.83 2.27 -10.90
C ASP A 113 3.46 1.51 -12.19
N ASP A 114 4.45 1.21 -13.03
CA ASP A 114 4.27 0.48 -14.29
C ASP A 114 5.07 -0.85 -14.32
N ILE A 115 5.35 -1.41 -13.14
CA ILE A 115 6.21 -2.59 -12.98
C ILE A 115 5.36 -3.82 -12.67
N ASN A 116 5.28 -4.75 -13.62
CA ASN A 116 4.72 -6.07 -13.32
C ASN A 116 5.74 -6.92 -12.54
N GLN A 117 5.61 -6.93 -11.22
CA GLN A 117 6.50 -7.64 -10.30
C GLN A 117 6.80 -9.09 -10.69
N ARG A 118 5.80 -9.85 -11.15
CA ARG A 118 5.95 -11.24 -11.57
C ARG A 118 6.81 -11.38 -12.82
N THR A 119 6.66 -10.50 -13.80
CA THR A 119 7.29 -10.67 -15.11
C THR A 119 8.58 -9.87 -15.28
N ASP A 120 8.79 -8.87 -14.43
CA ASP A 120 9.97 -8.03 -14.49
C ASP A 120 11.26 -8.84 -14.22
N PRO A 121 12.30 -8.73 -15.08
CA PRO A 121 13.54 -9.48 -14.93
C PRO A 121 14.33 -9.17 -13.64
N ASP A 122 14.17 -7.99 -13.06
CA ASP A 122 14.87 -7.57 -11.85
C ASP A 122 14.15 -8.06 -10.57
N PHE A 123 12.91 -8.54 -10.71
CA PHE A 123 12.09 -9.06 -9.62
C PHE A 123 11.73 -10.55 -9.84
N GLY A 124 10.48 -10.87 -10.16
CA GLY A 124 10.00 -12.24 -10.23
C GLY A 124 10.52 -13.03 -11.45
N ASN A 125 10.88 -12.37 -12.55
CA ASN A 125 11.40 -13.01 -13.76
C ASN A 125 10.58 -14.25 -14.21
N GLY A 126 9.26 -14.16 -14.12
CA GLY A 126 8.28 -15.20 -14.45
C GLY A 126 7.87 -16.12 -13.30
N ASP A 127 8.36 -15.89 -12.07
CA ASP A 127 8.01 -16.68 -10.89
C ASP A 127 6.57 -16.38 -10.42
N LEU A 128 5.76 -17.44 -10.30
CA LEU A 128 4.36 -17.36 -9.90
C LEU A 128 4.16 -17.03 -8.43
N ASP A 129 5.21 -17.12 -7.61
CA ASP A 129 5.17 -16.71 -6.20
C ASP A 129 5.11 -15.18 -6.04
N PHE A 130 5.39 -14.43 -7.12
CA PHE A 130 5.26 -12.97 -7.16
C PHE A 130 3.86 -12.53 -7.63
N PRO A 131 3.35 -11.40 -7.13
CA PRO A 131 2.08 -10.81 -7.55
C PRO A 131 1.99 -10.63 -9.07
N ALA A 132 0.88 -11.07 -9.66
CA ALA A 132 0.52 -10.64 -11.01
C ALA A 132 0.06 -9.20 -10.95
N ASP A 133 0.90 -8.28 -11.41
CA ASP A 133 0.57 -6.87 -11.48
C ASP A 133 0.48 -6.39 -12.93
N ASN A 134 -0.74 -6.19 -13.39
CA ASN A 134 -1.03 -5.63 -14.72
C ASN A 134 -1.80 -4.31 -14.60
N VAL A 135 -1.69 -3.63 -13.46
CA VAL A 135 -2.39 -2.38 -13.17
C VAL A 135 -1.37 -1.24 -13.18
N SER A 136 -1.77 -0.05 -13.59
CA SER A 136 -0.91 1.15 -13.49
C SER A 136 -1.70 2.43 -13.68
N GLY A 137 -1.09 3.56 -13.33
CA GLY A 137 -1.57 4.90 -13.70
C GLY A 137 -2.63 5.50 -12.78
N TYR A 138 -2.89 4.90 -11.61
CA TYR A 138 -3.63 5.57 -10.55
C TYR A 138 -2.72 6.55 -9.81
N SER A 139 -3.28 7.68 -9.38
CA SER A 139 -2.62 8.59 -8.45
C SER A 139 -2.92 8.22 -7.01
N ILE A 140 -2.00 8.54 -6.09
CA ILE A 140 -2.20 8.34 -4.66
C ILE A 140 -3.49 8.99 -4.15
N THR A 141 -3.89 10.13 -4.70
CA THR A 141 -5.14 10.81 -4.35
C THR A 141 -6.39 10.07 -4.83
N GLN A 142 -6.33 9.40 -6.00
CA GLN A 142 -7.43 8.54 -6.44
C GLN A 142 -7.60 7.36 -5.48
N LEU A 143 -6.48 6.73 -5.11
CA LEU A 143 -6.47 5.62 -4.17
C LEU A 143 -6.96 6.03 -2.78
N GLU A 144 -6.55 7.19 -2.26
CA GLU A 144 -7.02 7.74 -0.98
C GLU A 144 -8.52 8.01 -0.99
N ASN A 145 -9.03 8.68 -2.04
CA ASN A 145 -10.45 9.00 -2.16
C ASN A 145 -11.32 7.73 -2.21
N ALA A 146 -10.83 6.66 -2.84
CA ALA A 146 -11.53 5.38 -2.88
C ALA A 146 -11.65 4.71 -1.51
N LEU A 147 -10.86 5.11 -0.51
CA LEU A 147 -10.98 4.60 0.87
C LEU A 147 -12.17 5.15 1.64
N PHE A 148 -12.69 6.33 1.25
CA PHE A 148 -13.66 7.07 2.06
C PHE A 148 -14.91 6.25 2.46
N THR A 149 -15.31 5.28 1.64
CA THR A 149 -16.42 4.34 1.94
C THR A 149 -15.99 2.87 1.93
N ALA A 150 -14.68 2.60 1.86
CA ALA A 150 -14.18 1.23 1.80
C ALA A 150 -14.00 0.69 3.22
N ASN A 151 -14.81 -0.30 3.60
CA ASN A 151 -14.69 -1.00 4.88
C ASN A 151 -14.12 -2.42 4.73
N SER A 152 -13.40 -2.69 3.63
CA SER A 152 -12.78 -3.98 3.33
C SER A 152 -11.84 -3.86 2.14
N TRP A 153 -10.86 -4.75 2.03
CA TRP A 153 -9.92 -4.85 0.89
C TRP A 153 -10.67 -4.91 -0.44
N TRP A 154 -11.70 -5.76 -0.52
CA TRP A 154 -12.51 -5.90 -1.71
C TRP A 154 -13.34 -4.65 -2.00
N LYS A 155 -13.86 -3.97 -0.97
CA LYS A 155 -14.62 -2.74 -1.17
C LYS A 155 -13.74 -1.60 -1.67
N TRP A 156 -12.47 -1.56 -1.28
CA TRP A 156 -11.51 -0.58 -1.81
C TRP A 156 -11.29 -0.78 -3.31
N ARG A 157 -11.02 -2.01 -3.76
CA ARG A 157 -10.98 -2.37 -5.20
C ARG A 157 -12.23 -1.90 -5.93
N ASP A 158 -13.39 -2.26 -5.39
CA ASP A 158 -14.67 -1.96 -6.04
C ASP A 158 -14.90 -0.44 -6.10
N ASN A 159 -14.49 0.32 -5.08
CA ASN A 159 -14.56 1.77 -5.10
C ASN A 159 -13.64 2.36 -6.18
N ILE A 160 -12.42 1.87 -6.33
CA ILE A 160 -11.49 2.33 -7.37
C ILE A 160 -12.11 2.13 -8.76
N ILE A 161 -12.64 0.94 -9.05
CA ILE A 161 -13.32 0.61 -10.32
C ILE A 161 -14.52 1.53 -10.56
N ASN A 162 -15.32 1.80 -9.53
CA ASN A 162 -16.55 2.58 -9.70
C ASN A 162 -16.31 4.09 -9.77
N MET A 163 -15.19 4.59 -9.25
CA MET A 163 -14.92 6.03 -9.11
C MET A 163 -14.07 6.60 -10.25
N TYR A 164 -13.29 5.77 -10.94
CA TYR A 164 -12.30 6.23 -11.91
C TYR A 164 -12.34 5.39 -13.17
N ASP A 165 -12.19 6.05 -14.31
CA ASP A 165 -11.93 5.42 -15.61
C ASP A 165 -10.40 5.32 -15.79
N ASN A 166 -9.87 4.10 -15.79
CA ASN A 166 -8.45 3.82 -16.03
C ASN A 166 -8.31 2.66 -17.04
N PRO A 167 -7.45 2.78 -18.07
CA PRO A 167 -7.23 1.72 -19.06
C PRO A 167 -6.87 0.34 -18.50
N THR A 168 -6.33 0.28 -17.28
CA THR A 168 -5.89 -0.96 -16.62
C THR A 168 -6.85 -1.46 -15.54
N GLU A 169 -7.98 -0.78 -15.30
CA GLU A 169 -8.93 -1.10 -14.22
C GLU A 169 -9.49 -2.53 -14.29
N GLY A 170 -9.58 -3.10 -15.50
CA GLY A 170 -10.02 -4.48 -15.72
C GLY A 170 -9.11 -5.52 -15.04
N ASN A 171 -7.86 -5.16 -14.76
CA ASN A 171 -6.86 -6.01 -14.11
C ASN A 171 -6.88 -5.90 -12.58
N LEU A 172 -7.66 -4.98 -11.99
CA LEU A 172 -7.77 -4.84 -10.53
C LEU A 172 -8.29 -6.10 -9.83
N PHE A 173 -9.10 -6.90 -10.50
CA PHE A 173 -9.55 -8.19 -9.96
C PHE A 173 -8.39 -9.19 -9.83
N GLU A 174 -7.47 -9.23 -10.80
CA GLU A 174 -6.29 -10.10 -10.76
C GLU A 174 -5.32 -9.62 -9.68
N LEU A 175 -5.03 -8.32 -9.65
CA LEU A 175 -4.11 -7.74 -8.67
C LEU A 175 -4.55 -8.04 -7.23
N PHE A 176 -5.81 -7.76 -6.90
CA PHE A 176 -6.32 -7.99 -5.54
C PHE A 176 -6.45 -9.48 -5.20
N ALA A 177 -6.61 -10.35 -6.20
CA ALA A 177 -6.73 -11.80 -6.00
C ALA A 177 -5.40 -12.47 -5.63
N ASN A 178 -4.26 -11.80 -5.80
CA ASN A 178 -2.97 -12.29 -5.30
C ASN A 178 -3.01 -12.55 -3.79
N TRP A 179 -3.76 -11.76 -3.02
CA TRP A 179 -3.88 -11.91 -1.56
C TRP A 179 -5.31 -12.30 -1.14
N PRO A 180 -5.65 -13.61 -1.14
CA PRO A 180 -6.97 -14.07 -0.73
C PRO A 180 -7.14 -14.04 0.80
N ASP A 181 -8.37 -14.12 1.29
CA ASP A 181 -8.69 -13.98 2.73
C ASP A 181 -8.33 -15.21 3.59
N ASN A 182 -7.87 -16.28 2.94
CA ASN A 182 -7.62 -17.62 3.49
C ASN A 182 -6.60 -17.65 4.64
#